data_AF-A0A7G8H3B7-F1
#
_entry.id   AF-A0A7G8H3B7-F1
#
_cell.length_a   1.000
_cell.length_b   1.000
_cell.length_c   1.000
_cell.angle_alpha   90.00
_cell.angle_beta   90.00
_cell.angle_gamma   90.00
#
_symmetry.space_group_name_H-M   'P 1'
#
loop_
_entity.id
_entity.type
_entity.pdbx_description
1 polymer ?
#
loop_
_entity_poly.entity_id
_entity_poly.type
_entity_poly.pdbx_seq_one_letter_code
_entity_poly.pdbx_strand_id
1 'polypeptide(L)'
;MLEQLEAEARERGLLLRLQVGRPLGLWSLRLVVAQQAASGSLLLLGEMKGWAYSAATGLQLDTMRVMPKAPTGVGDLVWAATMAWAQEATPCSRARLLAIRDDEQQHRRLVRYFRQRGFSKTRDVEAALWDLPLRMVWGGAGALMSGDLSTVLERSLRGWRQSAA
;
A
#
# COMPACT_ATOMS: atom_id res chain seq x y z
N MET A 1 -5.78 11.82 -11.03
CA MET A 1 -4.41 11.50 -10.57
C MET A 1 -4.05 10.06 -10.92
N LEU A 2 -4.90 9.08 -10.61
CA LEU A 2 -4.59 7.67 -10.90
C LEU A 2 -4.31 7.40 -12.39
N GLU A 3 -5.12 7.96 -13.29
CA GLU A 3 -4.93 7.82 -14.74
C GLU A 3 -3.58 8.38 -15.22
N GLN A 4 -3.09 9.46 -14.61
CA GLN A 4 -1.77 10.03 -14.92
C GLN A 4 -0.65 9.06 -14.49
N LEU A 5 -0.78 8.44 -13.31
CA LEU A 5 0.18 7.43 -12.86
C LEU A 5 0.17 6.18 -13.75
N GLU A 6 -0.98 5.79 -14.29
CA GLU A 6 -1.07 4.69 -15.26
C GLU A 6 -0.37 5.06 -16.57
N ALA A 7 -0.55 6.28 -17.07
CA ALA A 7 0.15 6.78 -18.25
C ALA A 7 1.68 6.83 -18.04
N GLU A 8 2.14 7.42 -16.94
CA GLU A 8 3.57 7.49 -16.58
C GLU A 8 4.18 6.08 -16.42
N ALA A 9 3.44 5.14 -15.81
CA ALA A 9 3.88 3.75 -15.68
C ALA A 9 4.03 3.09 -17.06
N ARG A 10 3.07 3.31 -17.95
CA ARG A 10 3.08 2.76 -19.32
C ARG A 10 4.25 3.29 -20.15
N GLU A 11 4.57 4.57 -20.04
CA GLU A 11 5.75 5.17 -20.69
C GLU A 11 7.05 4.49 -20.26
N ARG A 12 7.11 3.98 -19.02
CA ARG A 12 8.25 3.22 -18.49
C ARG A 12 8.15 1.72 -18.72
N GLY A 13 7.24 1.27 -19.59
CA GLY A 13 7.04 -0.14 -19.92
C GLY A 13 6.42 -0.95 -18.78
N LEU A 14 5.79 -0.29 -17.81
CA LEU A 14 5.07 -0.92 -16.69
C LEU A 14 3.57 -0.92 -16.95
N LEU A 15 2.90 -1.95 -16.44
CA LEU A 15 1.46 -2.09 -16.44
C LEU A 15 0.97 -1.93 -15.01
N LEU A 16 0.29 -0.81 -14.76
CA LEU A 16 -0.44 -0.57 -13.51
C LEU A 16 -1.88 -1.05 -13.68
N ARG A 17 -2.33 -1.98 -12.84
CA ARG A 17 -3.70 -2.49 -12.84
C ARG A 17 -4.31 -2.39 -11.46
N LEU A 18 -5.48 -1.80 -11.41
CA LEU A 18 -6.29 -1.64 -10.22
C LEU A 18 -7.57 -2.46 -10.36
N GLN A 19 -7.79 -3.38 -9.43
CA GLN A 19 -9.02 -4.14 -9.30
C GLN A 19 -9.71 -3.70 -8.01
N VAL A 20 -10.94 -3.18 -8.16
CA VAL A 20 -11.77 -2.75 -7.04
C VAL A 20 -13.06 -3.52 -7.05
N GLY A 21 -13.42 -4.11 -5.92
CA GLY A 21 -14.73 -4.70 -5.68
C GLY A 21 -15.52 -3.89 -4.66
N ARG A 22 -16.85 -4.04 -4.64
CA ARG A 22 -17.70 -3.40 -3.62
C ARG A 22 -18.63 -4.38 -2.88
N PRO A 23 -18.10 -5.41 -2.20
CA PRO A 23 -18.94 -6.35 -1.46
C PRO A 23 -19.59 -5.67 -0.24
N LEU A 24 -20.93 -5.70 -0.17
CA LEU A 24 -21.71 -5.28 1.01
C LEU A 24 -21.37 -3.85 1.52
N GLY A 25 -21.05 -2.93 0.62
CA GLY A 25 -20.74 -1.53 0.95
C GLY A 25 -19.29 -1.29 1.40
N LEU A 26 -18.46 -2.33 1.51
CA LEU A 26 -17.02 -2.23 1.67
C LEU A 26 -16.35 -2.15 0.30
N TRP A 27 -15.23 -1.45 0.18
CA TRP A 27 -14.37 -1.52 -0.99
C TRP A 27 -13.31 -2.58 -0.75
N SER A 28 -13.13 -3.51 -1.69
CA SER A 28 -11.93 -4.35 -1.75
C SER A 28 -10.99 -3.79 -2.81
N LEU A 29 -9.70 -3.77 -2.50
CA LEU A 29 -8.65 -3.19 -3.33
C LEU A 29 -7.58 -4.24 -3.61
N ARG A 30 -7.25 -4.43 -4.88
CA ARG A 30 -6.04 -5.11 -5.32
C ARG A 30 -5.38 -4.31 -6.44
N LEU A 31 -4.18 -3.81 -6.17
CA LEU A 31 -3.36 -3.10 -7.12
C LEU A 31 -2.15 -3.94 -7.48
N VAL A 32 -1.84 -4.02 -8.76
CA VAL A 32 -0.72 -4.78 -9.30
C VAL A 32 0.09 -3.89 -10.24
N VAL A 33 1.41 -3.95 -10.11
CA VAL A 33 2.36 -3.43 -11.10
C VAL A 33 3.08 -4.62 -11.71
N ALA A 34 3.02 -4.73 -13.03
CA ALA A 34 3.67 -5.77 -13.81
C ALA A 34 4.50 -5.17 -14.94
N GLN A 35 5.39 -5.96 -15.53
CA GLN A 35 6.09 -5.63 -16.77
C GLN A 35 5.92 -6.77 -17.75
N GLN A 36 5.80 -6.45 -19.03
CA GLN A 36 5.77 -7.46 -20.07
C GLN A 36 7.19 -7.96 -20.35
N ALA A 37 7.41 -9.25 -20.19
CA ALA A 37 8.66 -9.90 -20.54
C ALA A 37 8.79 -10.02 -22.07
N ALA A 38 10.02 -10.14 -22.56
CA ALA A 38 10.30 -10.33 -23.99
C ALA A 38 9.63 -11.59 -24.57
N SER A 39 9.33 -12.59 -23.73
CA SER A 39 8.60 -13.81 -24.09
C SER A 39 7.08 -13.64 -24.17
N GLY A 40 6.56 -12.43 -23.94
CA GLY A 40 5.12 -12.14 -23.93
C GLY A 40 4.41 -12.43 -22.59
N SER A 41 5.08 -13.04 -21.61
CA SER A 41 4.53 -13.26 -20.27
C SER A 41 4.54 -11.97 -19.43
N LEU A 42 3.65 -11.89 -18.43
CA LEU A 42 3.62 -10.78 -17.48
C LEU A 42 4.41 -11.14 -16.22
N LEU A 43 5.42 -10.34 -15.92
CA LEU A 43 6.19 -10.44 -14.69
C LEU A 43 5.58 -9.52 -13.63
N LEU A 44 5.08 -10.10 -12.53
CA LEU A 44 4.62 -9.33 -11.38
C LEU A 44 5.80 -8.63 -10.70
N LEU A 45 5.74 -7.31 -10.52
CA LEU A 45 6.79 -6.51 -9.89
C LEU A 45 6.37 -5.97 -8.53
N GLY A 46 5.11 -5.57 -8.38
CA GLY A 46 4.56 -5.03 -7.15
C GLY A 46 3.08 -5.37 -6.98
N GLU A 47 2.65 -5.50 -5.74
CA GLU A 47 1.26 -5.74 -5.37
C GLU A 47 0.91 -5.00 -4.08
N MET A 48 -0.27 -4.39 -4.06
CA MET A 48 -0.94 -3.92 -2.85
C MET A 48 -2.31 -4.58 -2.74
N LYS A 49 -2.65 -5.08 -1.54
CA LYS A 49 -3.98 -5.54 -1.17
C LYS A 49 -4.47 -4.75 0.03
N GLY A 50 -5.75 -4.43 0.01
CA GLY A 50 -6.41 -3.80 1.13
C GLY A 50 -7.91 -3.74 0.93
N TRP A 51 -8.56 -3.02 1.81
CA TRP A 51 -9.98 -2.76 1.77
C TRP A 51 -10.25 -1.41 2.41
N ALA A 52 -11.41 -0.84 2.10
CA ALA A 52 -11.86 0.39 2.72
C ALA A 52 -13.33 0.28 3.14
N TYR A 53 -13.70 1.09 4.13
CA TYR A 53 -15.08 1.33 4.50
C TYR A 53 -15.32 2.83 4.62
N SER A 54 -16.59 3.25 4.68
CA SER A 54 -16.97 4.66 4.57
C SER A 54 -16.67 5.43 5.86
N ALA A 55 -15.39 5.72 6.12
CA ALA A 55 -14.90 6.51 7.24
C ALA A 55 -13.56 7.17 6.89
N ALA A 56 -13.23 8.26 7.58
CA ALA A 56 -11.95 8.96 7.41
C ALA A 56 -10.74 8.04 7.63
N THR A 57 -10.79 7.12 8.60
CA THR A 57 -9.75 6.11 8.89
C THR A 57 -10.07 4.75 8.24
N GLY A 58 -10.93 4.75 7.23
CA GLY A 58 -11.54 3.56 6.68
C GLY A 58 -10.63 2.70 5.82
N LEU A 59 -9.50 3.24 5.32
CA LEU A 59 -8.58 2.51 4.46
C LEU A 59 -7.63 1.62 5.26
N GLN A 60 -7.64 0.34 4.94
CA GLN A 60 -6.90 -0.73 5.60
C GLN A 60 -6.04 -1.45 4.55
N LEU A 61 -4.73 -1.52 4.78
CA LEU A 61 -3.78 -2.10 3.85
C LEU A 61 -3.16 -3.35 4.44
N ASP A 62 -3.47 -4.49 3.83
CA ASP A 62 -3.17 -5.82 4.38
C ASP A 62 -1.82 -6.33 3.90
N THR A 63 -1.51 -6.13 2.62
CA THR A 63 -0.29 -6.69 2.03
C THR A 63 0.31 -5.74 1.02
N MET A 64 1.55 -5.35 1.26
CA MET A 64 2.39 -4.65 0.30
C MET A 64 3.56 -5.56 -0.05
N ARG A 65 3.76 -5.83 -1.33
CA ARG A 65 4.86 -6.67 -1.82
C ARG A 65 5.51 -6.03 -3.04
N VAL A 66 6.83 -5.99 -3.04
CA VAL A 66 7.64 -5.59 -4.20
C VAL A 66 8.68 -6.68 -4.42
N MET A 67 8.83 -7.13 -5.66
CA MET A 67 9.78 -8.19 -5.99
C MET A 67 11.21 -7.67 -5.86
N PRO A 68 12.18 -8.50 -5.42
CA PRO A 68 13.58 -8.08 -5.28
C PRO A 68 14.23 -7.57 -6.58
N LYS A 69 13.77 -8.06 -7.73
CA LYS A 69 14.25 -7.67 -9.06
C LYS A 69 13.41 -6.55 -9.70
N ALA A 70 12.46 -5.97 -8.95
CA ALA A 70 11.64 -4.90 -9.47
C ALA A 70 12.48 -3.63 -9.70
N PRO A 71 12.21 -2.87 -10.78
CA PRO A 71 12.83 -1.57 -10.99
C PRO A 71 12.66 -0.65 -9.78
N THR A 72 13.65 0.21 -9.57
CA THR A 72 13.59 1.27 -8.55
C THR A 72 12.34 2.13 -8.79
N GLY A 73 11.61 2.43 -7.71
CA GLY A 73 10.39 3.23 -7.78
C GLY A 73 9.08 2.43 -7.95
N VAL A 74 9.12 1.11 -8.22
CA VAL A 74 7.87 0.31 -8.25
C VAL A 74 7.12 0.38 -6.92
N GLY A 75 7.83 0.35 -5.79
CA GLY A 75 7.22 0.53 -4.48
C GLY A 75 6.53 1.90 -4.34
N ASP A 76 7.18 2.96 -4.84
CA ASP A 76 6.64 4.31 -4.86
C ASP A 76 5.39 4.43 -5.74
N LEU A 77 5.40 3.80 -6.92
CA LEU A 77 4.25 3.76 -7.82
C LEU A 77 3.06 3.05 -7.16
N VAL A 78 3.29 1.89 -6.53
CA VAL A 78 2.24 1.14 -5.82
C VAL A 78 1.62 2.00 -4.72
N TRP A 79 2.43 2.68 -3.91
CA TRP A 79 1.94 3.58 -2.87
C TRP A 79 1.18 4.77 -3.45
N ALA A 80 1.75 5.47 -4.43
CA ALA A 80 1.14 6.63 -5.04
C ALA A 80 -0.22 6.29 -5.68
N ALA A 81 -0.29 5.20 -6.45
CA ALA A 81 -1.52 4.78 -7.10
C ALA A 81 -2.58 4.32 -6.09
N THR A 82 -2.18 3.63 -5.02
CA THR A 82 -3.10 3.23 -3.93
C THR A 82 -3.71 4.45 -3.23
N MET A 83 -2.87 5.44 -2.89
CA MET A 83 -3.34 6.65 -2.20
C MET A 83 -4.18 7.54 -3.12
N ALA A 84 -3.80 7.66 -4.40
CA ALA A 84 -4.57 8.38 -5.40
C ALA A 84 -5.98 7.78 -5.56
N TRP A 85 -6.07 6.45 -5.71
CA TRP A 85 -7.37 5.78 -5.75
C TRP A 85 -8.20 6.05 -4.48
N ALA A 86 -7.59 5.91 -3.30
CA ALA A 86 -8.31 6.11 -2.05
C ALA A 86 -8.86 7.54 -1.90
N GLN A 87 -8.09 8.57 -2.28
CA GLN A 87 -8.55 9.95 -2.28
C GLN A 87 -9.67 10.23 -3.29
N GLU A 88 -9.62 9.59 -4.45
CA GLU A 88 -10.59 9.82 -5.53
C GLU A 88 -11.89 9.03 -5.37
N ALA A 89 -11.81 7.80 -4.84
CA ALA A 89 -12.93 6.85 -4.85
C ALA A 89 -13.56 6.60 -3.47
N THR A 90 -12.97 7.11 -2.39
CA THR A 90 -13.45 6.86 -1.02
C THR A 90 -13.43 8.14 -0.17
N PRO A 91 -14.23 8.23 0.90
CA PRO A 91 -14.15 9.34 1.85
C PRO A 91 -12.97 9.21 2.84
N CYS A 92 -12.06 8.26 2.60
CA CYS A 92 -10.92 8.05 3.49
C CYS A 92 -9.93 9.20 3.37
N SER A 93 -9.39 9.65 4.51
CA SER A 93 -8.30 10.62 4.60
C SER A 93 -7.06 10.04 5.27
N ARG A 94 -7.18 8.87 5.92
CA ARG A 94 -6.08 8.16 6.57
C ARG A 94 -6.06 6.69 6.17
N ALA A 95 -4.86 6.20 5.90
CA ALA A 95 -4.55 4.79 5.74
C ALA A 95 -4.11 4.19 7.07
N ARG A 96 -4.40 2.90 7.25
CA ARG A 96 -3.89 2.07 8.33
C ARG A 96 -3.27 0.80 7.77
N LEU A 97 -2.20 0.35 8.41
CA LEU A 97 -1.51 -0.90 8.09
C LEU A 97 -0.96 -1.53 9.36
N LEU A 98 -0.77 -2.84 9.35
CA LEU A 98 -0.09 -3.55 10.42
C LEU A 98 1.33 -3.93 9.98
N ALA A 99 2.34 -3.42 10.69
CA ALA A 99 3.69 -3.93 10.57
C ALA A 99 3.81 -5.18 11.46
N ILE A 100 3.60 -6.35 10.85
CA ILE A 100 3.64 -7.66 11.54
C ILE A 100 5.01 -7.85 12.22
N ARG A 101 4.99 -8.45 13.40
CA ARG A 101 6.19 -8.75 14.20
C ARG A 101 6.47 -10.26 14.20
N ASP A 102 6.81 -10.80 13.04
CA ASP A 102 7.23 -12.21 12.91
C ASP A 102 8.69 -12.40 13.37
N ASP A 103 9.59 -11.53 12.88
CA ASP A 103 10.99 -11.43 13.28
C ASP A 103 11.30 -10.00 13.75
N GLU A 104 12.11 -9.85 14.79
CA GLU A 104 12.38 -8.54 15.40
C GLU A 104 13.20 -7.61 14.47
N GLN A 105 14.18 -8.15 13.75
CA GLN A 105 14.97 -7.34 12.81
C GLN A 105 14.13 -6.90 11.62
N GLN A 106 13.33 -7.82 11.06
CA GLN A 106 12.40 -7.52 9.98
C GLN A 106 11.34 -6.50 10.42
N HIS A 107 10.78 -6.65 11.62
CA HIS A 107 9.81 -5.72 12.18
C HIS A 107 10.38 -4.30 12.28
N ARG A 108 11.59 -4.13 12.82
CA ARG A 108 12.26 -2.81 12.90
C ARG A 108 12.50 -2.20 11.53
N ARG A 109 12.88 -3.02 10.53
CA ARG A 109 13.05 -2.57 9.13
C ARG A 109 11.72 -2.09 8.54
N LEU A 110 10.64 -2.85 8.72
CA LEU A 110 9.29 -2.50 8.24
C LEU A 110 8.78 -1.20 8.88
N VAL A 111 8.86 -1.09 10.21
CA VAL A 111 8.45 0.13 10.92
C VAL A 111 9.23 1.35 10.43
N ARG A 112 10.55 1.22 10.24
CA ARG A 112 11.38 2.30 9.68
C ARG A 112 10.94 2.68 8.26
N TYR A 113 10.70 1.68 7.40
CA TYR A 113 10.24 1.89 6.04
C TYR A 113 8.89 2.63 6.00
N PHE A 114 7.90 2.19 6.77
CA PHE A 114 6.58 2.85 6.81
C PHE A 114 6.66 4.26 7.42
N ARG A 115 7.54 4.50 8.39
CA ARG A 115 7.81 5.86 8.92
C ARG A 115 8.35 6.80 7.84
N GLN A 116 9.29 6.34 7.03
CA GLN A 116 9.81 7.13 5.90
C GLN A 116 8.69 7.45 4.89
N ARG A 117 7.76 6.52 4.67
CA ARG A 117 6.58 6.71 3.81
C ARG A 117 5.54 7.68 4.35
N GLY A 118 5.58 8.06 5.64
CA GLY A 118 4.64 8.99 6.25
C GLY A 118 3.67 8.36 7.25
N PHE A 119 3.86 7.09 7.59
CA PHE A 119 3.08 6.43 8.64
C PHE A 119 3.68 6.67 10.02
N SER A 120 2.84 6.93 11.00
CA SER A 120 3.22 6.99 12.41
C SER A 120 2.69 5.76 13.14
N LYS A 121 3.46 5.28 14.12
CA LYS A 121 3.02 4.19 15.00
C LYS A 121 1.90 4.72 15.88
N THR A 122 0.71 4.12 15.78
CA THR A 122 -0.46 4.52 16.58
C THR A 122 -0.59 3.67 17.82
N ARG A 123 -0.41 2.35 17.69
CA ARG A 123 -0.59 1.40 18.80
C ARG A 123 0.26 0.15 18.55
N ASP A 124 0.86 -0.39 19.60
CA ASP A 124 1.33 -1.78 19.57
C ASP A 124 0.11 -2.68 19.77
N VAL A 125 -0.16 -3.55 18.81
CA VAL A 125 -1.14 -4.63 18.94
C VAL A 125 -0.38 -5.78 19.57
N GLU A 126 -0.51 -5.92 20.88
CA GLU A 126 0.15 -6.94 21.69
C GLU A 126 -0.81 -8.11 21.96
N ALA A 127 -0.40 -9.06 22.80
CA ALA A 127 -1.20 -10.22 23.21
C ALA A 127 -2.26 -9.85 24.28
N ALA A 128 -2.68 -8.59 24.39
CA ALA A 128 -3.71 -8.19 25.35
C ALA A 128 -5.10 -8.67 24.89
N LEU A 129 -5.95 -9.10 25.82
CA LEU A 129 -7.33 -9.56 25.54
C LEU A 129 -8.17 -8.54 24.76
N TRP A 130 -7.88 -7.24 24.92
CA TRP A 130 -8.53 -6.14 24.20
C TRP A 130 -8.09 -5.98 22.74
N ASP A 131 -7.01 -6.66 22.32
CA ASP A 131 -6.50 -6.65 20.95
C ASP A 131 -7.07 -7.79 20.09
N LEU A 132 -7.90 -8.68 20.66
CA LEU A 132 -8.53 -9.80 19.94
C LEU A 132 -9.37 -9.38 18.73
N PRO A 133 -10.21 -8.32 18.77
CA PRO A 133 -10.94 -7.87 17.59
C PRO A 133 -10.01 -7.34 16.48
N LEU A 134 -8.91 -6.69 16.86
CA LEU A 134 -7.90 -6.22 15.91
C LEU A 134 -7.09 -7.39 15.34
N ARG A 135 -6.80 -8.43 16.13
CA ARG A 135 -6.17 -9.66 15.65
C ARG A 135 -7.07 -10.46 14.72
N MET A 136 -8.40 -10.40 14.88
CA MET A 136 -9.32 -10.97 13.89
C MET A 136 -9.28 -10.23 12.56
N VAL A 137 -9.10 -8.90 12.58
CA VAL A 137 -9.04 -8.08 11.37
C VAL A 137 -7.69 -8.23 10.65
N TRP A 138 -6.58 -8.31 11.39
CA TRP A 138 -5.23 -8.27 10.82
C TRP A 138 -4.46 -9.59 10.90
N GLY A 139 -4.99 -10.61 11.55
CA GLY A 139 -4.42 -11.95 11.64
C GLY A 139 -3.17 -12.12 12.52
N GLY A 140 -2.57 -11.04 13.05
CA GLY A 140 -1.28 -11.10 13.76
C GLY A 140 -1.06 -10.01 14.81
N ALA A 141 0.02 -10.15 15.59
CA ALA A 141 0.53 -9.13 16.51
C ALA A 141 1.57 -8.26 15.79
N GLY A 142 1.61 -6.96 16.09
CA GLY A 142 2.46 -6.03 15.36
C GLY A 142 2.23 -4.58 15.72
N ALA A 143 2.90 -3.68 15.01
CA ALA A 143 2.71 -2.25 15.20
C ALA A 143 1.63 -1.76 14.23
N LEU A 144 0.47 -1.35 14.75
CA LEU A 144 -0.54 -0.67 13.95
C LEU A 144 -0.05 0.75 13.66
N MET A 145 0.06 1.06 12.37
CA MET A 145 0.54 2.33 11.89
C MET A 145 -0.56 3.05 11.11
N SER A 146 -0.65 4.36 11.27
CA SER A 146 -1.57 5.21 10.52
C SER A 146 -0.82 6.33 9.81
N GLY A 147 -1.19 6.61 8.57
CA GLY A 147 -0.64 7.71 7.77
C GLY A 147 -1.78 8.50 7.13
N ASP A 148 -1.55 9.79 6.94
CA ASP A 148 -2.45 10.65 6.17
C ASP A 148 -2.27 10.35 4.66
N LEU A 149 -3.36 10.20 3.91
CA LEU A 149 -3.29 9.83 2.49
C LEU A 149 -2.50 10.86 1.69
N SER A 150 -2.68 12.16 1.97
CA SER A 150 -2.02 13.22 1.22
C SER A 150 -0.50 13.21 1.45
N THR A 151 -0.08 12.99 2.70
CA THR A 151 1.34 12.88 3.05
C THR A 151 2.00 11.68 2.38
N VAL A 152 1.34 10.52 2.43
CA VAL A 152 1.88 9.28 1.82
C VAL A 152 1.91 9.41 0.29
N LEU A 153 0.87 10.00 -0.30
CA LEU A 153 0.80 10.27 -1.74
C LEU A 153 1.94 11.20 -2.18
N GLU A 154 2.13 12.34 -1.52
CA GLU A 154 3.15 13.32 -1.89
C GLU A 154 4.56 12.71 -1.86
N ARG A 155 4.90 12.01 -0.77
CA ARG A 155 6.21 11.34 -0.62
C ARG A 155 6.43 10.27 -1.69
N SER A 156 5.37 9.52 -2.02
CA SER A 156 5.45 8.44 -3.00
C SER A 156 5.54 8.97 -4.43
N LEU A 157 4.80 10.04 -4.76
CA LEU A 157 4.94 10.74 -6.04
C LEU A 157 6.36 11.30 -6.23
N ARG A 158 6.92 11.88 -5.16
CA ARG A 158 8.31 12.37 -5.17
C ARG A 158 9.30 11.25 -5.47
N GLY A 159 9.21 10.12 -4.75
CA GLY A 159 10.08 8.97 -4.99
C GLY A 159 9.93 8.35 -6.37
N TRP A 160 8.69 8.24 -6.87
CA TRP A 160 8.38 7.71 -8.21
C TRP A 160 8.94 8.58 -9.35
N ARG A 161 8.88 9.90 -9.20
CA ARG A 161 9.42 10.83 -10.21
C ARG A 161 10.95 10.91 -10.15
N GLN A 162 11.53 10.86 -8.95
CA GLN A 162 12.98 10.82 -8.77
C GLN A 162 13.61 9.53 -9.30
N SER A 163 12.90 8.39 -9.25
CA SER A 163 13.40 7.14 -9.82
C SER A 163 13.34 7.09 -11.35
N ALA A 164 12.78 8.13 -11.98
CA ALA A 164 12.70 8.28 -13.44
C ALA A 164 13.88 9.08 -14.02
N ALA A 165 14.55 9.86 -13.17
CA ALA A 165 15.70 10.70 -13.51
C ALA A 165 16.99 9.88 -13.40
#